data_AF-A0A1F7YHK5-F1
#
_entry.id   AF-A0A1F7YHK5-F1
#
_cell.length_a   1.000
_cell.length_b   1.000
_cell.length_c   1.000
_cell.angle_alpha   90.00
_cell.angle_beta   90.00
_cell.angle_gamma   90.00
#
_symmetry.space_group_name_H-M   'P 1'
#
loop_
_entity.id
_entity.type
_entity.pdbx_description
1 polymer ?
#
loop_
_entity_poly.entity_id
_entity_poly.type
_entity_poly.pdbx_seq_one_letter_code
_entity_poly.pdbx_strand_id
1 'polypeptide(L)' 'MGIKDIFKKATNKLDEGKDPTCGMKINLATTKYKSIYQGKVYGFCSPGCKETFDENPYQYADPNC' A
#
# COMPACT_ATOMS: atom_id res chain seq x y z
N MET A 1 -2.58 20.72 -26.36
CA MET A 1 -3.50 20.81 -25.20
C MET A 1 -4.35 19.55 -25.17
N GLY A 2 -4.18 18.52 -24.35
CA GLY A 2 -3.12 18.03 -23.47
C GLY A 2 -3.42 16.54 -23.28
N ILE A 3 -2.39 15.71 -23.22
CA ILE A 3 -2.45 14.23 -23.06
C ILE A 3 -2.93 13.79 -21.66
N LYS A 4 -3.87 14.50 -21.05
CA LYS A 4 -4.13 14.40 -19.60
C LYS A 4 -5.02 13.24 -19.15
N ASP A 5 -5.61 12.45 -20.03
CA ASP A 5 -6.69 11.53 -19.61
C ASP A 5 -6.57 10.08 -20.10
N ILE A 6 -5.44 9.65 -20.67
CA ILE A 6 -5.24 8.22 -21.04
C ILE A 6 -4.92 7.36 -19.79
N PHE A 7 -4.35 7.96 -18.74
CA PHE A 7 -3.99 7.27 -17.50
C PHE A 7 -5.02 7.43 -16.37
N LYS A 8 -6.23 7.90 -16.68
CA LYS A 8 -7.28 8.02 -15.67
C LYS A 8 -7.95 6.66 -15.44
N LYS A 9 -7.29 5.89 -14.57
CA LYS A 9 -7.93 5.03 -13.58
C LYS A 9 -8.64 3.80 -14.16
N ALA A 10 -7.86 2.84 -14.65
CA ALA A 10 -8.25 1.43 -14.56
C ALA A 10 -8.22 1.02 -13.07
N THR A 11 -9.19 1.47 -12.26
CA THR A 11 -9.47 0.87 -10.96
C THR A 11 -10.17 -0.46 -11.20
N ASN A 12 -9.41 -1.44 -11.68
CA ASN A 12 -9.81 -2.81 -11.46
C ASN A 12 -9.61 -3.08 -9.97
N LYS A 13 -10.59 -3.75 -9.40
CA LYS A 13 -10.76 -4.09 -7.98
C LYS A 13 -9.66 -5.01 -7.39
N LEU A 14 -8.50 -5.06 -8.04
CA LEU A 14 -7.37 -5.95 -7.78
C LEU A 14 -6.23 -5.26 -7.01
N ASP A 15 -6.19 -3.93 -6.99
CA ASP A 15 -5.18 -3.14 -6.27
C ASP A 15 -5.62 -2.75 -4.84
N GLU A 16 -6.59 -3.46 -4.27
CA GLU A 16 -7.06 -3.21 -2.90
C GLU A 16 -6.11 -3.90 -1.91
N GLY A 17 -5.30 -3.12 -1.20
CA GLY A 17 -4.42 -3.60 -0.14
C GLY A 17 -5.05 -3.41 1.23
N LYS A 18 -4.61 -4.21 2.20
CA LYS A 18 -4.90 -3.95 3.62
C LYS A 18 -3.63 -3.38 4.24
N ASP A 19 -3.76 -2.23 4.90
CA ASP A 19 -2.68 -1.67 5.71
C ASP A 19 -2.40 -2.66 6.85
N PRO A 20 -1.20 -3.23 6.96
CA PRO A 20 -0.90 -4.25 7.95
C PRO A 20 -0.76 -3.68 9.37
N THR A 21 -0.58 -2.36 9.48
CA THR A 21 -0.39 -1.65 10.75
C THR A 21 -1.73 -1.35 11.43
N CYS A 22 -2.69 -0.82 10.68
CA CYS A 22 -4.01 -0.42 11.20
C CYS A 22 -5.18 -1.28 10.71
N GLY A 23 -4.96 -2.15 9.72
CA GLY A 23 -6.00 -3.01 9.13
C GLY A 23 -6.95 -2.29 8.17
N MET A 24 -6.72 -1.01 7.88
CA MET A 24 -7.58 -0.22 7.01
C MET A 24 -7.43 -0.66 5.55
N LYS A 25 -8.54 -0.69 4.81
CA LYS A 25 -8.51 -0.92 3.36
C LYS A 25 -7.93 0.31 2.68
N ILE A 26 -6.92 0.07 1.85
CA ILE A 26 -6.24 1.09 1.07
C ILE A 26 -6.19 0.67 -0.39
N ASN A 27 -5.97 1.64 -1.26
CA ASN A 27 -5.78 1.37 -2.66
C ASN A 27 -4.29 1.46 -3.00
N LEU A 28 -3.67 0.30 -3.29
CA LEU A 28 -2.28 0.18 -3.69
C LEU A 28 -1.98 0.88 -5.00
N ALA A 29 -2.94 1.07 -5.91
CA ALA A 29 -2.72 1.82 -7.14
C ALA A 29 -2.64 3.34 -6.90
N THR A 30 -3.37 3.87 -5.92
CA THR A 30 -3.42 5.32 -5.65
C THR A 30 -2.57 5.77 -4.48
N THR A 31 -2.24 4.87 -3.53
CA THR A 31 -1.44 5.24 -2.37
C THR A 31 -0.01 5.56 -2.79
N LYS A 32 0.52 6.66 -2.26
CA LYS A 32 1.92 7.04 -2.40
C LYS A 32 2.80 6.36 -1.35
N TYR A 33 2.18 5.87 -0.28
CA TYR A 33 2.89 5.26 0.84
C TYR A 33 2.95 3.75 0.61
N LYS A 34 4.10 3.28 0.11
CA LYS A 34 4.40 1.88 -0.10
C LYS A 34 5.79 1.57 0.45
N SER A 35 5.98 0.35 0.94
CA SER A 35 7.29 -0.19 1.31
C SER A 35 7.43 -1.59 0.73
N ILE A 36 8.66 -1.99 0.41
CA ILE A 36 8.96 -3.30 -0.15
C ILE A 36 9.65 -4.11 0.94
N TYR A 37 9.03 -5.19 1.39
CA TYR A 37 9.58 -6.06 2.42
C TYR A 37 9.50 -7.52 1.97
N GLN A 38 10.63 -8.23 2.06
CA GLN A 38 10.76 -9.63 1.59
C GLN A 38 10.26 -9.86 0.14
N GLY A 39 10.45 -8.87 -0.75
CA GLY A 39 9.99 -8.94 -2.13
C GLY A 39 8.48 -8.75 -2.32
N LYS A 40 7.73 -8.42 -1.26
CA LYS A 40 6.31 -8.07 -1.31
C LYS A 40 6.14 -6.55 -1.15
N VAL A 41 5.20 -5.99 -1.91
CA VAL A 41 4.84 -4.58 -1.81
C VAL A 41 3.72 -4.43 -0.79
N TYR A 42 4.00 -3.68 0.28
CA TYR A 42 3.02 -3.29 1.30
C TYR A 42 2.64 -1.84 1.09
N GLY A 43 1.35 -1.54 1.18
CA GLY A 43 0.87 -0.16 1.15
C GLY A 43 0.39 0.29 2.52
N PHE A 44 0.37 1.61 2.71
CA PHE A 44 -0.06 2.24 3.95
C PHE A 44 -1.08 3.34 3.68
N CYS A 45 -1.97 3.55 4.66
CA CYS A 45 -2.98 4.61 4.61
C CYS A 45 -2.37 5.99 4.90
N SER A 46 -1.29 6.02 5.67
CA SER A 46 -0.65 7.23 6.17
C SER A 46 0.87 7.05 6.27
N PRO A 47 1.63 8.16 6.27
CA PRO A 47 3.08 8.10 6.47
C PRO A 47 3.45 7.49 7.83
N GLY A 48 2.65 7.74 8.89
CA GLY A 48 2.88 7.12 10.21
C GLY A 48 2.78 5.59 10.17
N CYS A 49 1.77 5.03 9.48
CA CYS A 49 1.66 3.57 9.33
C CYS A 49 2.83 2.96 8.55
N LYS A 50 3.35 3.69 7.57
CA LYS A 50 4.56 3.31 6.84
C LYS A 50 5.78 3.32 7.77
N GLU A 51 5.97 4.38 8.55
CA GLU A 51 7.11 4.51 9.46
C GLU A 51 7.09 3.40 10.52
N THR A 52 5.96 3.18 11.18
CA THR A 52 5.78 2.07 12.14
C THR A 52 6.07 0.71 11.51
N PHE A 53 5.67 0.51 10.26
CA PHE A 53 6.00 -0.70 9.51
C PHE A 53 7.49 -0.79 9.19
N ASP A 54 8.14 0.29 8.75
CA ASP A 54 9.59 0.28 8.47
C ASP A 54 10.42 0.09 9.75
N GLU A 55 9.93 0.54 10.92
CA GLU A 55 10.55 0.29 12.22
C GLU A 55 10.45 -1.19 12.65
N ASN A 56 9.28 -1.81 12.47
CA ASN A 56 9.05 -3.21 12.88
C ASN A 56 8.33 -4.04 11.82
N PRO A 57 8.91 -4.22 10.62
CA PRO A 57 8.21 -4.83 9.50
C PRO A 57 7.91 -6.30 9.76
N TYR A 58 8.76 -6.99 10.54
CA TYR A 58 8.56 -8.38 10.92
C TYR A 58 7.23 -8.60 11.67
N GLN A 59 6.79 -7.66 12.51
CA GLN A 59 5.54 -7.81 13.27
C GLN A 59 4.29 -7.67 12.40
N TYR A 60 4.38 -6.93 11.30
CA TYR A 60 3.25 -6.59 10.43
C TYR A 60 3.26 -7.36 9.10
N ALA A 61 4.42 -7.80 8.65
CA ALA A 61 4.59 -8.57 7.42
C ALA A 61 4.24 -10.04 7.58
N ASP A 62 4.00 -10.51 8.81
CA ASP A 62 3.81 -11.92 9.13
C ASP A 62 2.59 -12.50 8.38
N PRO A 63 2.81 -13.47 7.47
CA PRO A 63 1.73 -14.10 6.74
C PRO A 63 1.11 -15.30 7.48
N ASN A 64 1.52 -15.63 8.72
CA ASN A 64 1.09 -16.83 9.43
C ASN A 64 1.01 -16.69 10.97
N CYS A 65 0.00 -15.96 11.44
CA CYS A 65 -0.69 -16.31 12.68
C CYS A 65 -2.18 -16.52 12.37
#